data_AF-A0A8J8FQM8-F1
#
_entry.id   AF-A0A8J8FQM8-F1
#
_cell.length_a   1.000
_cell.length_b   1.000
_cell.length_c   1.000
_cell.angle_alpha   90.00
_cell.angle_beta   90.00
_cell.angle_gamma   90.00
#
_symmetry.space_group_name_H-M   'P 1'
#
loop_
_entity.id
_entity.type
_entity.pdbx_description
1 polymer ?
#
loop_
_entity_poly.entity_id
_entity_poly.type
_entity_poly.pdbx_seq_one_letter_code
_entity_poly.pdbx_strand_id
1 'polypeptide(L)'
;MAQKKDASLSENSFPILDEVLATDKEAQKISNFWMTAGDNIRKFEKKIPSSRKIAIYGAGFYGSFIASIMKEHDQVEYIVDQNPFLQGKKQNGIPIVSPMDLPKEINTILVGLNPSFAKKLIDDISTFKKRNLNYYFL
;
A
#
# COMPACT_ATOMS: atom_id res chain seq x y z
N MET A 1 -39.45 15.73 47.24
CA MET A 1 -38.85 14.38 47.35
C MET A 1 -38.09 14.11 46.06
N ALA A 2 -36.77 13.97 46.18
CA ALA A 2 -35.82 13.81 45.10
C ALA A 2 -35.68 12.33 44.71
N GLN A 3 -35.43 12.06 43.42
CA GLN A 3 -34.59 10.94 43.00
C GLN A 3 -33.87 11.34 41.71
N LYS A 4 -32.67 11.92 41.89
CA LYS A 4 -31.64 11.92 40.85
C LYS A 4 -31.18 10.47 40.70
N LYS A 5 -31.33 9.90 39.49
CA LYS A 5 -30.59 8.70 39.10
C LYS A 5 -29.14 9.12 38.93
N ASP A 6 -28.31 8.81 39.93
CA ASP A 6 -26.87 8.80 39.77
C ASP A 6 -26.52 7.71 38.76
N ALA A 7 -26.30 8.11 37.52
CA ALA A 7 -25.48 7.35 36.59
C ALA A 7 -24.04 7.53 37.07
N SER A 8 -23.63 6.70 38.04
CA SER A 8 -22.22 6.54 38.36
C SER A 8 -21.53 6.10 37.08
N LEU A 9 -20.78 7.01 36.47
CA LEU A 9 -19.71 6.66 35.55
C LEU A 9 -18.83 5.67 36.30
N SER A 10 -18.92 4.39 35.93
CA SER A 10 -18.08 3.34 36.50
C SER A 10 -16.63 3.80 36.36
N GLU A 11 -15.90 3.79 37.47
CA GLU A 11 -14.50 4.20 37.56
C GLU A 11 -13.69 3.69 36.37
N ASN A 12 -12.93 4.61 35.76
CA ASN A 12 -11.97 4.33 34.69
C ASN A 12 -11.11 3.12 35.06
N SER A 13 -11.44 1.93 34.53
CA SER A 13 -10.58 0.76 34.63
C SER A 13 -9.40 0.99 33.70
N PHE A 14 -8.27 1.40 34.27
CA PHE A 14 -7.01 1.39 33.54
C PHE A 14 -6.72 -0.03 33.05
N PRO A 15 -6.21 -0.18 31.82
CA PRO A 15 -5.86 -1.51 31.29
C PRO A 15 -4.86 -2.18 32.23
N ILE A 16 -5.07 -3.47 32.49
CA ILE A 16 -4.15 -4.23 33.34
C ILE A 16 -2.83 -4.46 32.63
N LEU A 17 -1.75 -4.67 33.39
CA LEU A 17 -0.39 -4.78 32.82
C LEU A 17 -0.30 -5.80 31.69
N ASP A 18 -0.94 -6.97 31.83
CA ASP A 18 -0.92 -8.01 30.80
C ASP A 18 -1.61 -7.58 29.49
N GLU A 19 -2.69 -6.81 29.57
CA GLU A 19 -3.37 -6.25 28.39
C GLU A 19 -2.51 -5.20 27.69
N VAL A 20 -1.82 -4.36 28.48
CA VAL A 20 -0.88 -3.35 27.95
C VAL A 20 0.28 -4.05 27.26
N LEU A 21 0.90 -5.06 27.88
CA LEU A 21 2.01 -5.81 27.31
C LEU A 21 1.60 -6.60 26.05
N ALA A 22 0.41 -7.19 26.04
CA ALA A 22 -0.12 -7.87 24.87
C ALA A 22 -0.34 -6.89 23.71
N THR A 23 -0.92 -5.72 24.00
CA THR A 23 -1.15 -4.66 22.99
C THR A 23 0.17 -4.11 22.45
N ASP A 24 1.15 -3.84 23.32
CA ASP A 24 2.48 -3.40 22.92
C ASP A 24 3.16 -4.43 22.00
N LYS A 25 3.07 -5.72 22.34
CA LYS A 25 3.62 -6.80 21.49
C LYS A 25 2.98 -6.84 20.10
N GLU A 26 1.66 -6.68 20.00
CA GLU A 26 0.99 -6.63 18.69
C GLU A 26 1.32 -5.34 17.92
N ALA A 27 1.40 -4.20 18.59
CA ALA A 27 1.81 -2.94 17.98
C ALA A 27 3.24 -3.03 17.42
N GLN A 28 4.17 -3.65 18.16
CA GLN A 28 5.53 -3.91 17.70
C GLN A 28 5.56 -4.84 16.48
N LYS A 29 4.74 -5.90 16.45
CA LYS A 29 4.64 -6.77 15.26
C LYS A 29 4.19 -5.99 14.02
N ILE A 30 3.15 -5.17 14.15
CA ILE A 30 2.62 -4.35 13.05
C ILE A 30 3.69 -3.34 12.59
N SER A 31 4.34 -2.66 13.54
CA SER A 31 5.42 -1.72 13.24
C SER A 31 6.58 -2.39 12.51
N ASN A 32 7.05 -3.53 13.01
CA ASN A 32 8.14 -4.30 12.41
C ASN A 32 7.80 -4.77 10.99
N PHE A 33 6.55 -5.17 10.75
CA PHE A 33 6.09 -5.55 9.42
C PHE A 33 6.24 -4.37 8.44
N TRP A 34 5.70 -3.20 8.77
CA TRP A 34 5.74 -2.03 7.89
C TRP A 34 7.15 -1.47 7.69
N MET A 35 7.98 -1.47 8.73
CA MET A 35 9.40 -1.09 8.61
C MET A 35 10.14 -2.02 7.66
N THR A 36 9.97 -3.33 7.83
CA THR A 36 10.60 -4.35 6.98
C THR A 36 10.11 -4.25 5.54
N ALA A 37 8.81 -4.05 5.33
CA ALA A 37 8.22 -3.84 4.01
C ALA A 37 8.82 -2.60 3.33
N GLY A 38 8.96 -1.49 4.07
CA GLY A 38 9.60 -0.28 3.58
C GLY A 38 11.07 -0.47 3.19
N ASP A 39 11.83 -1.23 3.98
CA ASP A 39 13.22 -1.57 3.67
C ASP A 39 13.33 -2.43 2.41
N ASN A 40 12.42 -3.38 2.21
CA ASN A 40 12.41 -4.25 1.04
C ASN A 40 12.06 -3.47 -0.24
N ILE A 41 11.13 -2.53 -0.17
CA ILE A 41 10.81 -1.60 -1.28
C ILE A 41 12.06 -0.80 -1.66
N ARG A 42 12.74 -0.18 -0.68
CA ARG A 42 13.98 0.58 -0.94
C ARG A 42 15.11 -0.29 -1.50
N LYS A 43 15.23 -1.53 -1.03
CA LYS A 43 16.21 -2.49 -1.57
C LYS A 43 15.88 -2.88 -3.02
N PHE A 44 14.60 -2.98 -3.36
CA PHE A 44 14.17 -3.23 -4.74
C PHE A 44 14.38 -2.01 -5.62
N GLU A 45 14.00 -0.81 -5.16
CA GLU A 45 14.23 0.48 -5.84
C GLU A 45 15.70 0.64 -6.25
N LYS A 46 16.64 0.36 -5.36
CA LYS A 46 18.09 0.42 -5.65
C LYS A 46 18.56 -0.52 -6.77
N LYS A 47 17.78 -1.54 -7.13
CA LYS A 47 18.10 -2.46 -8.24
C LYS A 47 17.52 -1.97 -9.57
N ILE A 48 16.63 -0.98 -9.54
CA ILE A 48 16.06 -0.37 -10.74
C ILE A 48 17.03 0.71 -11.24
N PRO A 49 17.47 0.65 -12.52
CA PRO A 49 18.28 1.73 -13.10
C PRO A 49 17.54 3.06 -13.06
N SER A 50 18.23 4.16 -12.77
CA SER A 50 17.61 5.48 -12.61
C SER A 50 16.88 6.01 -13.85
N SER A 51 17.29 5.56 -15.03
CA SER A 51 16.64 5.88 -16.31
C SER A 51 15.35 5.08 -16.57
N ARG A 52 15.06 4.06 -15.76
CA ARG A 52 13.92 3.17 -15.97
C ARG A 52 12.70 3.71 -15.26
N LYS A 53 11.63 3.86 -16.03
CA LYS A 53 10.33 4.28 -15.54
C LYS A 53 9.51 3.08 -15.08
N ILE A 54 8.76 3.28 -14.01
CA ILE A 54 8.00 2.24 -13.33
C ILE A 54 6.56 2.68 -13.10
N ALA A 55 5.71 1.72 -12.76
CA ALA A 55 4.37 1.98 -12.30
C ALA A 55 4.11 1.34 -10.93
N ILE A 56 3.16 1.91 -10.19
CA ILE A 56 2.59 1.29 -8.98
C ILE A 56 1.21 0.76 -9.33
N TYR A 57 0.91 -0.49 -8.97
CA TYR A 57 -0.43 -1.05 -9.14
C TYR A 57 -1.24 -0.92 -7.84
N GLY A 58 -2.39 -0.25 -7.91
CA GLY A 58 -3.28 0.06 -6.81
C GLY A 58 -3.14 1.51 -6.35
N ALA A 59 -4.22 2.29 -6.44
CA ALA A 59 -4.33 3.66 -5.95
C ALA A 59 -4.87 3.73 -4.49
N GLY A 60 -4.83 2.60 -3.78
CA GLY A 60 -5.27 2.49 -2.39
C GLY A 60 -4.17 2.73 -1.37
N PHE A 61 -4.40 2.27 -0.14
CA PHE A 61 -3.46 2.39 0.96
C PHE A 61 -2.07 1.82 0.65
N TYR A 62 -1.99 0.57 0.19
CA TYR A 62 -0.71 -0.11 -0.06
C TYR A 62 0.11 0.55 -1.19
N GLY A 63 -0.54 0.98 -2.28
CA GLY A 63 0.15 1.72 -3.34
C GLY A 63 0.61 3.11 -2.90
N SER A 64 -0.19 3.80 -2.09
CA SER A 64 0.19 5.06 -1.46
C SER A 64 1.38 4.89 -0.51
N PHE A 65 1.38 3.79 0.26
CA PHE A 65 2.50 3.42 1.13
C PHE A 65 3.78 3.23 0.30
N ILE A 66 3.74 2.45 -0.79
CA ILE A 66 4.90 2.28 -1.68
C ILE A 66 5.38 3.64 -2.19
N ALA A 67 4.49 4.46 -2.76
CA ALA A 67 4.83 5.77 -3.30
C ALA A 67 5.49 6.70 -2.27
N SER A 68 5.07 6.63 -1.00
CA SER A 68 5.63 7.42 0.10
C SER A 68 7.01 6.96 0.58
N ILE A 69 7.37 5.69 0.33
CA ILE A 69 8.62 5.09 0.79
C ILE A 69 9.75 5.23 -0.24
N MET A 70 9.39 5.28 -1.52
CA MET A 70 10.32 5.46 -2.62
C MET A 70 11.04 6.81 -2.50
N LYS A 71 12.32 6.84 -2.89
CA LYS A 71 13.12 8.07 -2.91
C LYS A 71 13.10 8.75 -4.27
N GLU A 72 13.15 7.96 -5.33
CA GLU A 72 13.22 8.43 -6.71
C GLU A 72 11.80 8.61 -7.26
N HIS A 73 11.05 9.57 -6.68
CA HIS A 73 9.64 9.79 -7.02
C HIS A 73 9.40 10.02 -8.53
N ASP A 74 10.37 10.63 -9.22
CA ASP A 74 10.31 10.92 -10.66
C ASP A 74 10.39 9.66 -11.56
N GLN A 75 10.74 8.49 -10.99
CA GLN A 75 10.66 7.22 -11.71
C GLN A 75 9.24 6.67 -11.81
N VAL A 76 8.36 7.04 -10.88
CA VAL A 76 6.97 6.56 -10.85
C VAL A 76 6.13 7.42 -11.78
N GLU A 77 5.89 6.93 -13.00
CA GLU A 77 5.14 7.70 -14.00
C GLU A 77 3.64 7.44 -13.96
N TYR A 78 3.23 6.28 -13.47
CA TYR A 78 1.83 5.87 -13.48
C TYR A 78 1.45 5.13 -12.21
N ILE A 79 0.24 5.40 -11.73
CA ILE A 79 -0.50 4.51 -10.84
C ILE A 79 -1.52 3.76 -11.70
N VAL A 80 -1.57 2.44 -11.59
CA VAL A 80 -2.50 1.61 -12.35
C VAL A 80 -3.59 1.12 -11.43
N ASP A 81 -4.85 1.34 -11.76
CA ASP A 81 -5.98 0.88 -10.95
C ASP A 81 -7.16 0.42 -11.83
N GLN A 82 -7.87 -0.62 -11.38
CA GLN A 82 -9.05 -1.12 -12.11
C GLN A 82 -10.27 -0.22 -11.92
N ASN A 83 -10.31 0.59 -10.85
CA ASN A 83 -11.45 1.42 -10.53
C ASN A 83 -11.59 2.56 -11.57
N PRO A 84 -12.64 2.54 -12.42
CA PRO A 84 -12.82 3.54 -13.47
C PRO A 84 -13.04 4.95 -12.92
N PHE A 85 -13.51 5.08 -11.67
CA PHE A 85 -13.73 6.39 -11.02
C PHE A 85 -12.42 7.08 -10.62
N LEU A 86 -11.30 6.36 -10.59
CA LEU A 86 -9.97 6.91 -10.29
C LEU A 86 -9.18 7.24 -11.55
N GLN A 87 -9.46 6.56 -12.66
CA GLN A 87 -8.74 6.73 -13.93
C GLN A 87 -8.90 8.15 -14.47
N GLY A 88 -7.83 8.69 -15.06
CA GLY A 88 -7.76 10.08 -15.54
C GLY A 88 -7.53 11.12 -14.44
N LYS A 89 -7.64 10.74 -13.15
CA LYS A 89 -7.21 11.59 -12.03
C LYS A 89 -5.72 11.43 -11.77
N LYS A 90 -5.22 12.23 -10.84
CA LYS A 90 -3.85 12.15 -10.33
C LYS A 90 -3.86 11.89 -8.83
N GLN A 91 -2.90 11.10 -8.37
CA GLN A 91 -2.58 10.95 -6.95
C GLN A 91 -1.14 11.41 -6.74
N ASN A 92 -0.94 12.42 -5.89
CA ASN A 92 0.35 13.06 -5.65
C ASN A 92 1.04 13.52 -6.96
N GLY A 93 0.26 14.02 -7.93
CA GLY A 93 0.76 14.45 -9.24
C GLY A 93 0.95 13.33 -10.28
N ILE A 94 0.93 12.07 -9.85
CA ILE A 94 1.10 10.89 -10.71
C ILE A 94 -0.24 10.50 -11.35
N PRO A 95 -0.35 10.37 -12.68
CA PRO A 95 -1.59 9.96 -13.35
C PRO A 95 -2.01 8.54 -12.98
N ILE A 96 -3.32 8.37 -12.78
CA ILE A 96 -3.96 7.07 -12.56
C ILE A 96 -4.53 6.59 -13.90
N VAL A 97 -4.12 5.40 -14.34
CA VAL A 97 -4.51 4.79 -15.62
C VAL A 97 -5.11 3.40 -15.41
N SER A 98 -5.88 2.93 -16.40
CA SER A 98 -6.34 1.54 -16.41
C SER A 98 -5.20 0.58 -16.74
N PRO A 99 -5.31 -0.72 -16.43
CA PRO A 99 -4.32 -1.71 -16.86
C PRO A 99 -4.15 -1.82 -18.38
N MET A 100 -5.13 -1.37 -19.17
CA MET A 100 -5.05 -1.37 -20.63
C MET A 100 -4.27 -0.17 -21.16
N ASP A 101 -4.32 0.95 -20.43
CA ASP A 101 -3.71 2.22 -20.84
C ASP A 101 -2.28 2.40 -20.32
N LEU A 102 -1.77 1.44 -19.54
CA LEU A 102 -0.37 1.47 -19.09
C LEU A 102 0.59 1.43 -20.30
N PRO A 103 1.43 2.46 -20.52
CA PRO A 103 2.32 2.52 -21.68
C PRO A 103 3.27 1.32 -21.76
N LYS A 104 3.62 0.90 -22.98
CA LYS A 104 4.33 -0.36 -23.26
C LYS A 104 5.78 -0.37 -22.77
N GLU A 105 6.39 0.81 -22.72
CA GLU A 105 7.74 1.07 -22.23
C GLU A 105 7.89 0.79 -20.72
N ILE A 106 6.80 0.93 -19.95
CA ILE A 106 6.78 0.58 -18.54
C ILE A 106 6.75 -0.95 -18.41
N ASN A 107 7.73 -1.52 -17.75
CA ASN A 107 7.87 -2.97 -17.65
C ASN A 107 8.22 -3.44 -16.24
N THR A 108 8.25 -2.52 -15.27
CA THR A 108 8.42 -2.83 -13.86
C THR A 108 7.21 -2.27 -13.11
N ILE A 109 6.55 -3.11 -12.34
CA ILE A 109 5.36 -2.78 -11.57
C ILE A 109 5.59 -3.11 -10.09
N LEU A 110 5.40 -2.13 -9.22
CA LEU A 110 5.34 -2.35 -7.78
C LEU A 110 3.88 -2.54 -7.39
N VAL A 111 3.53 -3.73 -6.92
CA VAL A 111 2.15 -4.14 -6.66
C VAL A 111 1.76 -3.77 -5.23
N GLY A 112 1.03 -2.66 -5.11
CA GLY A 112 0.46 -2.14 -3.87
C GLY A 112 -0.95 -2.65 -3.62
N LEU A 113 -1.08 -3.96 -3.40
CA LEU A 113 -2.35 -4.62 -3.07
C LEU A 113 -2.23 -5.38 -1.75
N ASN A 114 -3.35 -5.89 -1.24
CA ASN A 114 -3.32 -6.81 -0.11
C ASN A 114 -2.50 -8.07 -0.48
N PRO A 115 -1.43 -8.40 0.27
CA PRO A 115 -0.53 -9.50 -0.06
C PRO A 115 -1.21 -10.87 -0.19
N SER A 116 -2.33 -11.08 0.52
CA SER A 116 -3.07 -12.36 0.50
C SER A 116 -3.67 -12.70 -0.87
N PHE A 117 -3.96 -11.70 -1.71
CA PHE A 117 -4.58 -11.90 -3.03
C PHE A 117 -3.83 -11.22 -4.18
N ALA A 118 -2.78 -10.44 -3.90
CA ALA A 118 -2.08 -9.62 -4.88
C ALA A 118 -1.61 -10.41 -6.11
N LYS A 119 -0.94 -11.54 -5.90
CA LYS A 119 -0.43 -12.38 -7.01
C LYS A 119 -1.55 -12.87 -7.91
N LYS A 120 -2.59 -13.47 -7.31
CA LYS A 120 -3.76 -13.96 -8.06
C LYS A 120 -4.43 -12.85 -8.86
N LEU A 121 -4.66 -11.68 -8.24
CA LEU A 121 -5.30 -10.57 -8.92
C LEU A 121 -4.47 -10.08 -10.11
N ILE A 122 -3.15 -9.91 -9.94
CA ILE A 122 -2.26 -9.53 -11.03
C ILE A 122 -2.23 -10.59 -12.13
N ASP A 123 -2.18 -11.87 -11.76
CA ASP A 123 -2.23 -13.00 -12.69
C ASP A 123 -3.55 -13.07 -13.45
N ASP A 124 -4.64 -12.47 -12.98
CA ASP A 124 -5.93 -12.47 -13.70
C ASP A 124 -6.03 -11.32 -14.73
N ILE A 125 -5.10 -10.37 -14.75
CA ILE A 125 -5.11 -9.23 -15.68
C ILE A 125 -4.61 -9.67 -17.06
N SER A 126 -5.54 -9.85 -17.99
CA SER A 126 -5.26 -10.36 -19.34
C SER A 126 -4.29 -9.50 -20.16
N THR A 127 -4.31 -8.17 -20.00
CA THR A 127 -3.39 -7.27 -20.72
C THR A 127 -1.95 -7.37 -20.23
N PHE A 128 -1.75 -7.75 -18.96
CA PHE A 128 -0.43 -7.93 -18.38
C PHE A 128 0.21 -9.25 -18.79
N LYS A 129 -0.58 -10.32 -18.96
CA LYS A 129 -0.10 -11.64 -19.46
C LYS A 129 0.63 -11.56 -20.80
N LYS A 130 0.31 -10.56 -21.63
CA LYS A 130 0.90 -10.37 -22.96
C LYS A 130 2.20 -9.57 -22.93
N ARG A 131 2.70 -9.21 -21.75
CA ARG A 131 3.84 -8.32 -21.56
C ARG A 131 4.89 -9.01 -20.69
N ASN A 132 6.17 -8.73 -20.97
CA ASN A 132 7.27 -9.14 -20.10
C ASN A 132 7.41 -8.13 -18.95
N LEU A 133 6.57 -8.28 -17.92
CA LEU A 133 6.52 -7.40 -16.76
C LEU A 133 7.32 -8.00 -15.59
N ASN A 134 8.17 -7.18 -14.99
CA ASN A 134 8.84 -7.46 -13.73
C ASN A 134 7.98 -6.93 -12.58
N TYR A 135 7.73 -7.76 -11.57
CA TYR A 135 6.89 -7.39 -10.44
C TYR A 135 7.67 -7.39 -9.14
N TYR A 136 7.40 -6.39 -8.31
CA TYR A 136 7.65 -6.44 -6.89
C TYR A 136 6.30 -6.50 -6.17
N PHE A 137 6.09 -7.51 -5.34
CA PHE A 137 4.90 -7.60 -4.49
C PHE A 137 5.27 -7.14 -3.09
N LEU A 138 4.47 -6.23 -2.52
CA LEU A 138 4.59 -5.80 -1.14
C LEU A 138 4.39 -6.95 -0.15
#